data_AF-A0A1H2Q116-F1
#
_entry.id   AF-A0A1H2Q116-F1
#
_cell.length_a   1.000
_cell.length_b   1.000
_cell.length_c   1.000
_cell.angle_alpha   90.00
_cell.angle_beta   90.00
_cell.angle_gamma   90.00
#
_symmetry.space_group_name_H-M   'P 1'
#
loop_
_entity.id
_entity.type
_entity.pdbx_description
1 polymer ?
#
loop_
_entity_poly.entity_id
_entity_poly.type
_entity_poly.pdbx_seq_one_letter_code
_entity_poly.pdbx_strand_id
1 'polypeptide(L)'
;MKPSTKIIALFMGLFLFSCSPDTTEEGVDATRASESSLSINKIDTSIVWNFDDLTGWEDATQIGLPNYWLKDGNLTFFTNANTWERTKIKTLSTFTTGIYTWRVYIPEMGIGDMASVGAFLYINDTHELDFEVGYGKQVIRNQLKAASDDLIVYMTSQANPFRSYQTKIKRRQWHTFSMELTLNSRRNYKLSWIINGVKAATTELNYGINNKFKIYCSLENLTFIGDNIPKSQNYAIFDFVEYSSK
;
A
#
# COMPACT_ATOMS: atom_id res chain seq x y z
N MET A 1 -47.36 37.21 23.61
CA MET A 1 -47.25 38.35 22.67
C MET A 1 -47.31 37.83 21.24
N LYS A 2 -48.01 38.57 20.38
CA LYS A 2 -48.35 38.28 18.98
C LYS A 2 -47.11 38.12 18.05
N PRO A 3 -47.33 37.61 16.81
CA PRO A 3 -46.41 36.80 16.01
C PRO A 3 -45.75 37.56 14.85
N SER A 4 -44.96 36.86 14.01
CA SER A 4 -44.66 37.32 12.64
C SER A 4 -44.31 36.15 11.69
N THR A 5 -45.36 35.54 11.15
CA THR A 5 -45.57 35.13 9.74
C THR A 5 -44.96 36.15 8.73
N LYS A 6 -44.55 35.91 7.47
CA LYS A 6 -44.73 34.84 6.46
C LYS A 6 -44.05 35.34 5.15
N ILE A 7 -43.98 34.45 4.14
CA ILE A 7 -44.04 34.67 2.66
C ILE A 7 -42.73 35.13 1.98
N ILE A 8 -42.08 34.39 1.06
CA ILE A 8 -42.46 33.64 -0.18
C ILE A 8 -42.31 34.49 -1.45
N ALA A 9 -41.58 33.89 -2.42
CA ALA A 9 -41.69 34.00 -3.88
C ALA A 9 -41.22 35.28 -4.60
N LEU A 10 -40.88 35.29 -5.89
CA LEU A 10 -40.49 34.31 -6.92
C LEU A 10 -40.51 35.13 -8.24
N PHE A 11 -39.64 34.74 -9.19
CA PHE A 11 -39.80 34.87 -10.65
C PHE A 11 -39.61 36.19 -11.43
N MET A 12 -38.73 36.04 -12.43
CA MET A 12 -38.86 36.38 -13.87
C MET A 12 -39.21 37.81 -14.31
N GLY A 13 -38.28 38.40 -15.05
CA GLY A 13 -38.54 39.32 -16.16
C GLY A 13 -37.43 39.10 -17.21
N LEU A 14 -37.71 38.37 -18.28
CA LEU A 14 -38.17 38.82 -19.60
C LEU A 14 -37.03 39.21 -20.55
N PHE A 15 -36.86 38.37 -21.58
CA PHE A 15 -36.13 38.64 -22.81
C PHE A 15 -36.78 39.79 -23.60
N LEU A 16 -35.94 40.66 -24.18
CA LEU A 16 -36.27 41.37 -25.41
C LEU A 16 -35.07 41.29 -26.36
N PHE A 17 -35.32 40.71 -27.53
CA PHE A 17 -34.48 40.78 -28.73
C PHE A 17 -34.55 42.20 -29.32
N SER A 18 -33.43 42.72 -29.81
CA SER A 18 -33.44 43.70 -30.90
C SER A 18 -32.14 43.64 -31.70
N CYS A 19 -32.31 43.65 -33.02
CA CYS A 19 -31.33 43.49 -34.08
C CYS A 19 -30.18 44.51 -34.09
N SER A 20 -29.04 44.05 -34.64
CA SER A 20 -27.92 44.84 -35.16
C SER A 20 -28.34 45.84 -36.25
N PRO A 21 -27.51 46.86 -36.52
CA PRO A 21 -26.69 46.79 -37.74
C PRO A 21 -25.26 47.35 -37.62
N ASP A 22 -24.48 46.99 -38.66
CA ASP A 22 -23.33 47.66 -39.29
C ASP A 22 -21.93 47.74 -38.64
N THR A 23 -21.00 47.00 -39.29
CA THR A 23 -19.69 47.40 -39.89
C THR A 23 -19.23 48.84 -39.64
N THR A 24 -17.96 49.22 -39.44
CA THR A 24 -16.57 48.74 -39.66
C THR A 24 -15.71 49.52 -38.61
N GLU A 25 -14.51 49.17 -38.15
CA GLU A 25 -13.22 49.06 -38.83
C GLU A 25 -12.12 48.93 -37.72
N GLU A 26 -10.98 48.35 -38.09
CA GLU A 26 -9.63 48.43 -37.46
C GLU A 26 -9.37 47.86 -36.05
N GLY A 27 -8.46 46.87 -35.98
CA GLY A 27 -7.80 46.52 -34.71
C GLY A 27 -7.01 45.20 -34.70
N VAL A 28 -5.73 45.29 -35.11
CA VAL A 28 -4.58 44.50 -34.63
C VAL A 28 -4.62 42.96 -34.81
N ASP A 29 -3.82 42.50 -35.78
CA ASP A 29 -3.37 41.13 -35.95
C ASP A 29 -2.55 40.67 -34.73
N ALA A 30 -3.19 39.93 -33.82
CA ALA A 30 -2.52 39.20 -32.76
C ALA A 30 -2.29 37.77 -33.25
N THR A 31 -1.09 37.51 -33.73
CA THR A 31 -0.59 36.17 -34.06
C THR A 31 -0.76 35.27 -32.83
N ARG A 32 -1.74 34.37 -32.90
CA ARG A 32 -2.01 33.37 -31.87
C ARG A 32 -0.89 32.32 -31.92
N ALA A 33 0.15 32.52 -31.12
CA ALA A 33 1.12 31.47 -30.84
C ALA A 33 0.36 30.28 -30.23
N SER A 34 0.31 29.17 -30.96
CA SER A 34 -0.16 27.91 -30.41
C SER A 34 0.88 27.47 -29.37
N GLU A 35 0.54 27.55 -28.09
CA GLU A 35 1.25 26.81 -27.06
C GLU A 35 1.09 25.32 -27.35
N SER A 36 2.09 24.74 -27.99
CA SER A 36 2.25 23.30 -28.04
C SER A 36 2.57 22.84 -26.61
N SER A 37 1.57 22.28 -25.94
CA SER A 37 1.77 21.56 -24.69
C SER A 37 2.68 20.36 -24.96
N LEU A 38 3.97 20.54 -24.68
CA LEU A 38 4.93 19.46 -24.63
C LEU A 38 4.47 18.50 -23.52
N SER A 39 3.89 17.37 -23.91
CA SER A 39 3.66 16.24 -23.03
C SER A 39 5.02 15.74 -22.56
N ILE A 40 5.41 16.11 -21.33
CA ILE A 40 6.56 15.51 -20.67
C ILE A 40 6.23 14.02 -20.49
N ASN A 41 6.82 13.17 -21.33
CA ASN A 41 6.79 11.73 -21.14
C ASN A 41 7.49 11.44 -19.81
N LYS A 42 6.69 11.15 -18.78
CA LYS A 42 7.21 10.64 -17.51
C LYS A 42 7.87 9.30 -17.80
N ILE A 43 9.19 9.23 -17.59
CA ILE A 43 9.92 7.97 -17.74
C ILE A 43 9.54 7.10 -16.55
N ASP A 44 8.72 6.07 -16.81
CA ASP A 44 8.47 5.01 -15.84
C ASP A 44 9.78 4.27 -15.58
N THR A 45 10.27 4.34 -14.35
CA THR A 45 11.44 3.60 -13.86
C THR A 45 10.98 2.36 -13.12
N SER A 46 11.55 1.19 -13.44
CA SER A 46 11.40 -0.02 -12.62
C SER A 46 12.74 -0.41 -12.00
N ILE A 47 12.69 -0.79 -10.73
CA ILE A 47 13.82 -1.35 -9.97
C ILE A 47 13.38 -2.70 -9.47
N VAL A 48 14.17 -3.73 -9.75
CA VAL A 48 13.92 -5.11 -9.33
C VAL A 48 15.11 -5.58 -8.50
N TRP A 49 14.83 -6.12 -7.32
CA TRP A 49 15.78 -6.80 -6.45
C TRP A 49 15.45 -8.29 -6.45
N ASN A 50 16.26 -9.09 -7.14
CA ASN A 50 16.13 -10.57 -7.19
C ASN A 50 16.94 -11.26 -6.07
N PHE A 51 17.46 -10.50 -5.10
CA PHE A 51 18.22 -11.03 -3.95
C PHE A 51 19.42 -11.93 -4.30
N ASP A 52 20.09 -11.66 -5.42
CA ASP A 52 21.45 -12.16 -5.70
C ASP A 52 22.48 -11.55 -4.74
N ASP A 53 22.21 -10.31 -4.29
CA ASP A 53 22.92 -9.60 -3.24
C ASP A 53 21.95 -8.72 -2.42
N LEU A 54 22.48 -7.96 -1.45
CA LEU A 54 21.73 -6.98 -0.66
C LEU A 54 22.00 -5.53 -1.08
N THR A 55 22.46 -5.31 -2.32
CA THR A 55 22.72 -3.96 -2.82
C THR A 55 21.43 -3.15 -2.78
N GLY A 56 21.48 -1.99 -2.11
CA GLY A 56 20.31 -1.14 -1.90
C GLY A 56 19.47 -1.47 -0.67
N TRP A 57 19.87 -2.45 0.15
CA TRP A 57 19.21 -2.85 1.39
C TRP A 57 20.12 -2.70 2.62
N GLU A 58 19.53 -2.53 3.79
CA GLU A 58 20.20 -2.55 5.10
C GLU A 58 19.42 -3.39 6.10
N ASP A 59 20.10 -3.99 7.07
CA ASP A 59 19.45 -4.63 8.22
C ASP A 59 18.61 -3.59 8.98
N ALA A 60 17.44 -4.02 9.43
CA ALA A 60 16.57 -3.23 10.27
C ALA A 60 15.96 -4.06 11.41
N THR A 61 16.63 -5.17 11.76
CA THR A 61 16.18 -6.09 12.80
C THR A 61 15.97 -5.33 14.11
N GLN A 62 14.78 -5.46 14.68
CA GLN A 62 14.39 -4.67 15.86
C GLN A 62 14.60 -5.42 17.18
N ILE A 63 14.33 -6.73 17.17
CA ILE A 63 14.46 -7.60 18.34
C ILE A 63 15.14 -8.88 17.88
N GLY A 64 16.17 -9.31 18.61
CA GLY A 64 16.95 -10.50 18.28
C GLY A 64 18.14 -10.19 17.37
N LEU A 65 18.61 -11.22 16.69
CA LEU A 65 19.71 -11.13 15.72
C LEU A 65 19.16 -11.09 14.28
N PRO A 66 19.95 -10.57 13.32
CA PRO A 66 19.65 -10.71 11.90
C PRO A 66 19.60 -12.19 11.49
N ASN A 67 18.39 -12.75 11.45
CA ASN A 67 18.12 -14.14 11.13
C ASN A 67 17.65 -14.27 9.67
N TYR A 68 18.51 -13.85 8.73
CA TYR A 68 18.26 -13.99 7.31
C TYR A 68 19.54 -14.33 6.53
N TRP A 69 19.38 -14.91 5.36
CA TRP A 69 20.47 -15.17 4.43
C TRP A 69 19.97 -15.17 2.99
N LEU A 70 20.91 -15.04 2.05
CA LEU A 70 20.65 -15.21 0.63
C LEU A 70 20.96 -16.65 0.21
N LYS A 71 20.06 -17.26 -0.56
CA LYS A 71 20.27 -18.60 -1.12
C LYS A 71 19.54 -18.72 -2.45
N ASP A 72 20.26 -19.14 -3.49
CA ASP A 72 19.70 -19.44 -4.82
C ASP A 72 18.81 -18.31 -5.37
N GLY A 73 19.26 -17.06 -5.30
CA GLY A 73 18.49 -15.89 -5.76
C GLY A 73 17.26 -15.58 -4.89
N ASN A 74 17.29 -15.95 -3.62
CA ASN A 74 16.19 -15.68 -2.69
C ASN A 74 16.71 -15.13 -1.36
N LEU A 75 15.94 -14.22 -0.78
CA LEU A 75 16.11 -13.79 0.61
C LEU A 75 15.26 -14.67 1.53
N THR A 76 15.91 -15.39 2.43
CA THR A 76 15.23 -16.26 3.41
C THR A 76 15.34 -15.66 4.80
N PHE A 77 14.22 -15.62 5.52
CA PHE A 77 14.14 -15.24 6.93
C PHE A 77 13.79 -16.44 7.80
N PHE A 78 14.17 -16.40 9.08
CA PHE A 78 13.62 -17.27 10.10
C PHE A 78 13.46 -16.55 11.45
N THR A 79 12.52 -17.03 12.27
CA THR A 79 12.40 -16.66 13.67
C THR A 79 12.36 -17.92 14.52
N ASN A 80 13.05 -17.89 15.65
CA ASN A 80 13.18 -19.03 16.56
C ASN A 80 11.91 -19.23 17.41
N ALA A 81 11.68 -20.49 17.80
CA ALA A 81 10.61 -20.86 18.73
C ALA A 81 10.75 -20.13 20.08
N ASN A 82 9.62 -19.79 20.69
CA ASN A 82 9.51 -19.15 22.00
C ASN A 82 10.25 -17.81 22.11
N THR A 83 10.35 -17.06 21.00
CA THR A 83 10.99 -15.74 20.96
C THR A 83 10.03 -14.65 20.48
N TRP A 84 10.43 -13.39 20.65
CA TRP A 84 9.79 -12.21 20.05
C TRP A 84 10.69 -11.58 18.99
N GLU A 85 11.45 -12.40 18.26
CA GLU A 85 12.34 -11.91 17.20
C GLU A 85 11.56 -11.14 16.13
N ARG A 86 12.17 -10.05 15.65
CA ARG A 86 11.60 -9.16 14.64
C ARG A 86 12.65 -8.87 13.58
N THR A 87 12.94 -9.89 12.78
CA THR A 87 13.97 -9.85 11.75
C THR A 87 13.43 -9.18 10.49
N LYS A 88 14.16 -8.18 9.99
CA LYS A 88 13.72 -7.40 8.83
C LYS A 88 14.88 -6.69 8.14
N ILE A 89 14.71 -6.45 6.85
CA ILE A 89 15.58 -5.55 6.08
C ILE A 89 14.74 -4.43 5.46
N LYS A 90 15.39 -3.33 5.09
CA LYS A 90 14.74 -2.19 4.43
C LYS A 90 15.59 -1.61 3.32
N THR A 91 14.96 -0.96 2.36
CA THR A 91 15.69 -0.24 1.30
C THR A 91 16.45 0.96 1.86
N LEU A 92 17.62 1.26 1.29
CA LEU A 92 18.37 2.49 1.57
C LEU A 92 17.60 3.72 1.03
N SER A 93 17.08 3.60 -0.19
CA SER A 93 16.29 4.64 -0.86
C SER A 93 14.85 4.70 -0.38
N THR A 94 14.19 5.83 -0.68
CA THR A 94 12.77 6.05 -0.43
C THR A 94 11.99 6.33 -1.72
N PHE A 95 10.72 5.96 -1.73
CA PHE A 95 9.87 5.91 -2.92
C PHE A 95 8.51 6.56 -2.69
N THR A 96 7.76 6.86 -3.75
CA THR A 96 6.50 7.60 -3.69
C THR A 96 5.38 6.92 -4.49
N THR A 97 4.68 7.61 -5.39
CA THR A 97 3.70 7.01 -6.29
C THR A 97 4.34 5.92 -7.14
N GLY A 98 3.65 4.79 -7.26
CA GLY A 98 4.18 3.63 -7.93
C GLY A 98 3.49 2.35 -7.48
N ILE A 99 3.97 1.26 -8.03
CA ILE A 99 3.57 -0.10 -7.66
C ILE A 99 4.76 -0.75 -6.96
N TYR A 100 4.51 -1.25 -5.77
CA TYR A 100 5.45 -1.97 -4.93
C TYR A 100 5.02 -3.42 -4.95
N THR A 101 5.89 -4.34 -5.34
CA THR A 101 5.55 -5.76 -5.48
C THR A 101 6.55 -6.61 -4.73
N TRP A 102 6.05 -7.62 -4.02
CA TRP A 102 6.83 -8.66 -3.36
C TRP A 102 6.35 -10.02 -3.86
N ARG A 103 7.28 -10.88 -4.24
CA ARG A 103 7.01 -12.29 -4.52
C ARG A 103 7.53 -13.13 -3.36
N VAL A 104 6.60 -13.77 -2.65
CA VAL A 104 6.90 -14.39 -1.36
C VAL A 104 6.34 -15.80 -1.30
N TYR A 105 7.16 -16.78 -0.92
CA TYR A 105 6.72 -18.11 -0.56
C TYR A 105 6.25 -18.10 0.88
N ILE A 106 4.97 -18.40 1.08
CA ILE A 106 4.37 -18.46 2.40
C ILE A 106 4.32 -19.92 2.84
N PRO A 107 5.09 -20.34 3.86
CA PRO A 107 5.10 -21.74 4.29
C PRO A 107 3.88 -22.07 5.16
N GLU A 108 3.84 -23.30 5.63
CA GLU A 108 2.98 -23.63 6.77
C GLU A 108 3.52 -22.96 8.04
N MET A 109 2.61 -22.38 8.81
CA MET A 109 2.87 -21.80 10.14
C MET A 109 2.17 -22.65 11.21
N GLY A 110 2.68 -22.60 12.44
CA GLY A 110 2.07 -23.31 13.56
C GLY A 110 0.65 -22.83 13.84
N ILE A 111 -0.19 -23.73 14.34
CA ILE A 111 -1.58 -23.42 14.67
C ILE A 111 -1.63 -22.37 15.79
N GLY A 112 -2.17 -21.21 15.45
CA GLY A 112 -2.29 -20.06 16.35
C GLY A 112 -0.96 -19.33 16.56
N ASP A 113 0.10 -19.64 15.82
CA ASP A 113 1.40 -19.01 15.99
C ASP A 113 1.30 -17.50 15.73
N MET A 114 1.87 -16.73 16.65
CA MET A 114 2.11 -15.30 16.53
C MET A 114 3.33 -15.02 15.65
N ALA A 115 3.41 -15.63 14.46
CA ALA A 115 4.45 -15.39 13.46
C ALA A 115 3.83 -14.66 12.25
N SER A 116 4.52 -13.64 11.77
CA SER A 116 4.03 -12.72 10.75
C SER A 116 5.09 -12.53 9.67
N VAL A 117 4.73 -12.81 8.42
CA VAL A 117 5.53 -12.43 7.25
C VAL A 117 5.08 -11.07 6.78
N GLY A 118 5.99 -10.09 6.85
CA GLY A 118 5.71 -8.70 6.53
C GLY A 118 6.25 -8.29 5.17
N ALA A 119 5.40 -7.63 4.39
CA ALA A 119 5.75 -6.93 3.14
C ALA A 119 5.11 -5.54 3.19
N PHE A 120 5.90 -4.53 3.52
CA PHE A 120 5.34 -3.25 3.98
C PHE A 120 6.16 -2.03 3.56
N LEU A 121 5.51 -0.88 3.62
CA LEU A 121 6.07 0.43 3.34
C LEU A 121 6.07 1.24 4.64
N TYR A 122 7.21 1.80 5.01
CA TYR A 122 7.36 2.48 6.30
C TYR A 122 8.13 3.80 6.19
N ILE A 123 7.67 4.78 6.96
CA ILE A 123 8.38 6.03 7.25
C ILE A 123 8.57 6.19 8.76
N ASN A 124 7.48 6.00 9.51
CA ASN A 124 7.38 6.05 10.96
C ASN A 124 6.07 5.36 11.39
N ASP A 125 5.84 5.20 12.70
CA ASP A 125 4.69 4.48 13.28
C ASP A 125 3.31 5.05 12.90
N THR A 126 3.25 6.24 12.30
CA THR A 126 2.00 6.86 11.83
C THR A 126 1.84 6.85 10.31
N HIS A 127 2.85 6.36 9.58
CA HIS A 127 2.94 6.29 8.13
C HIS A 127 3.53 4.94 7.72
N GLU A 128 2.77 3.90 8.01
CA GLU A 128 3.09 2.51 7.72
C GLU A 128 1.91 1.85 7.00
N LEU A 129 2.24 1.11 5.94
CA LEU A 129 1.30 0.42 5.06
C LEU A 129 1.74 -1.03 4.92
N ASP A 130 0.89 -1.97 5.32
CA ASP A 130 1.28 -3.35 5.58
C ASP A 130 0.55 -4.36 4.71
N PHE A 131 1.29 -5.38 4.28
CA PHE A 131 0.80 -6.75 4.29
C PHE A 131 1.45 -7.48 5.48
N GLU A 132 0.63 -8.10 6.32
CA GLU A 132 1.09 -8.96 7.41
C GLU A 132 0.36 -10.30 7.32
N VAL A 133 1.12 -11.38 7.13
CA VAL A 133 0.58 -12.73 6.90
C VAL A 133 0.92 -13.62 8.09
N GLY A 134 -0.10 -14.20 8.72
CA GLY A 134 0.11 -15.19 9.78
C GLY A 134 -0.99 -16.23 9.84
N TYR A 135 -0.93 -17.12 10.83
CA TYR A 135 -2.01 -18.08 11.07
C TYR A 135 -3.34 -17.37 11.33
N GLY A 136 -3.33 -16.21 11.97
CA GLY A 136 -4.53 -15.47 12.32
C GLY A 136 -5.14 -15.95 13.63
N LYS A 137 -5.61 -15.02 14.44
CA LYS A 137 -6.38 -15.35 15.65
C LYS A 137 -7.61 -16.18 15.31
N GLN A 138 -7.97 -17.14 16.16
CA GLN A 138 -9.11 -18.03 15.93
C GLN A 138 -10.42 -17.25 15.68
N VAL A 139 -10.61 -16.11 16.34
CA VAL A 139 -11.78 -15.23 16.11
C VAL A 139 -11.84 -14.72 14.66
N ILE A 140 -10.72 -14.30 14.07
CA ILE A 140 -10.65 -13.81 12.70
C ILE A 140 -10.81 -14.98 11.71
N ARG A 141 -10.17 -16.12 11.99
CA ARG A 141 -10.34 -17.35 11.20
C ARG A 141 -11.81 -17.77 11.13
N ASN A 142 -12.53 -17.72 12.26
CA ASN A 142 -13.96 -18.03 12.31
C ASN A 142 -14.79 -17.04 11.49
N GLN A 143 -14.53 -15.73 11.63
CA GLN A 143 -15.22 -14.68 10.86
C GLN A 143 -15.06 -14.87 9.34
N LEU A 144 -13.85 -15.23 8.89
CA LEU A 144 -13.54 -15.44 7.48
C LEU A 144 -13.88 -16.85 6.98
N LYS A 145 -14.40 -17.73 7.85
CA LYS A 145 -14.62 -19.16 7.57
C LYS A 145 -13.36 -19.78 6.93
N ALA A 146 -12.23 -19.59 7.60
CA ALA A 146 -10.94 -20.06 7.14
C ALA A 146 -10.83 -21.58 7.26
N ALA A 147 -10.44 -22.24 6.17
CA ALA A 147 -10.09 -23.65 6.16
C ALA A 147 -8.75 -23.88 6.88
N SER A 148 -8.42 -25.13 7.21
CA SER A 148 -7.17 -25.46 7.92
C SER A 148 -5.89 -25.03 7.19
N ASP A 149 -5.94 -24.95 5.86
CA ASP A 149 -4.84 -24.55 4.99
C ASP A 149 -4.86 -23.07 4.60
N ASP A 150 -5.86 -22.32 5.04
CA ASP A 150 -5.89 -20.87 4.89
C ASP A 150 -4.97 -20.22 5.95
N LEU A 151 -4.24 -19.17 5.55
CA LEU A 151 -3.62 -18.17 6.42
C LEU A 151 -4.34 -16.85 6.25
N ILE A 152 -4.18 -15.94 7.21
CA ILE A 152 -4.83 -14.64 7.20
C ILE A 152 -3.82 -13.57 6.80
N VAL A 153 -4.20 -12.77 5.80
CA VAL A 153 -3.46 -11.58 5.38
C VAL A 153 -4.18 -10.36 5.92
N TYR A 154 -3.45 -9.55 6.67
CA TYR A 154 -3.87 -8.23 7.12
C TYR A 154 -3.30 -7.18 6.17
N MET A 155 -4.17 -6.31 5.66
CA MET A 155 -3.84 -5.20 4.78
C MET A 155 -4.13 -3.91 5.54
N THR A 156 -3.09 -3.26 6.07
CA THR A 156 -3.26 -2.23 7.11
C THR A 156 -2.61 -0.91 6.70
N SER A 157 -3.29 0.20 6.98
CA SER A 157 -2.70 1.53 7.15
C SER A 157 -2.78 1.84 8.65
N GLN A 158 -1.66 2.16 9.30
CA GLN A 158 -1.58 2.20 10.78
C GLN A 158 -2.26 3.41 11.45
N ALA A 159 -2.32 4.58 10.83
CA ALA A 159 -2.84 5.77 11.54
C ALA A 159 -3.57 6.82 10.70
N ASN A 160 -3.06 7.21 9.53
CA ASN A 160 -3.52 8.40 8.80
C ASN A 160 -4.25 8.10 7.47
N PRO A 161 -5.45 7.50 7.46
CA PRO A 161 -6.22 6.98 8.60
C PRO A 161 -5.88 5.52 8.95
N PHE A 162 -6.19 5.08 10.18
CA PHE A 162 -6.14 3.65 10.50
C PHE A 162 -7.23 2.91 9.72
N ARG A 163 -6.81 1.90 8.95
CA ARG A 163 -7.70 0.98 8.22
C ARG A 163 -7.02 -0.36 8.17
N SER A 164 -7.73 -1.44 8.50
CA SER A 164 -7.21 -2.80 8.36
C SER A 164 -8.27 -3.69 7.75
N TYR A 165 -7.89 -4.39 6.68
CA TYR A 165 -8.72 -5.36 5.98
C TYR A 165 -8.09 -6.74 6.12
N GLN A 166 -8.91 -7.79 6.20
CA GLN A 166 -8.42 -9.15 6.32
C GLN A 166 -8.98 -10.03 5.22
N THR A 167 -8.14 -10.90 4.67
CA THR A 167 -8.55 -11.92 3.70
C THR A 167 -7.74 -13.18 3.89
N LYS A 168 -8.07 -14.22 3.11
CA LYS A 168 -7.48 -15.54 3.19
C LYS A 168 -6.54 -15.79 2.01
N ILE A 169 -5.43 -16.46 2.27
CA ILE A 169 -4.55 -17.04 1.25
C ILE A 169 -4.23 -18.50 1.61
N LYS A 170 -3.71 -19.30 0.68
CA LYS A 170 -3.24 -20.65 1.01
C LYS A 170 -1.78 -20.63 1.43
N ARG A 171 -1.45 -21.45 2.44
CA ARG A 171 -0.07 -21.77 2.80
C ARG A 171 0.60 -22.68 1.77
N ARG A 172 1.92 -22.84 1.90
CA ARG A 172 2.78 -23.74 1.10
C ARG A 172 2.79 -23.41 -0.39
N GLN A 173 2.72 -22.13 -0.74
CA GLN A 173 2.81 -21.67 -2.12
C GLN A 173 3.32 -20.24 -2.23
N TRP A 174 3.70 -19.88 -3.44
CA TRP A 174 4.11 -18.54 -3.79
C TRP A 174 2.92 -17.60 -3.97
N HIS A 175 3.02 -16.42 -3.37
CA HIS A 175 2.08 -15.32 -3.49
C HIS A 175 2.78 -14.08 -4.01
N THR A 176 2.05 -13.30 -4.80
CA THR A 176 2.48 -11.95 -5.20
C THR A 176 1.63 -10.94 -4.45
N PHE A 177 2.26 -10.12 -3.63
CA PHE A 177 1.63 -9.01 -2.93
C PHE A 177 2.05 -7.72 -3.62
N SER A 178 1.10 -6.84 -3.93
CA SER A 178 1.41 -5.53 -4.47
C SER A 178 0.63 -4.43 -3.77
N MET A 179 1.27 -3.28 -3.56
CA MET A 179 0.64 -2.03 -3.19
C MET A 179 0.76 -1.05 -4.33
N GLU A 180 -0.37 -0.51 -4.79
CA GLU A 180 -0.41 0.58 -5.76
C GLU A 180 -0.71 1.89 -5.03
N LEU A 181 0.24 2.83 -5.08
CA LEU A 181 0.07 4.20 -4.60
C LEU A 181 -0.12 5.16 -5.77
N THR A 182 -1.33 5.72 -5.87
CA THR A 182 -1.67 6.80 -6.81
C THR A 182 -2.03 8.07 -6.05
N LEU A 183 -2.19 9.21 -6.73
CA LEU A 183 -2.69 10.44 -6.11
C LEU A 183 -4.17 10.64 -6.42
N ASN A 184 -4.96 10.98 -5.40
CA ASN A 184 -6.32 11.49 -5.59
C ASN A 184 -6.30 12.97 -6.03
N SER A 185 -7.47 13.55 -6.26
CA SER A 185 -7.61 14.96 -6.67
C SER A 185 -7.08 15.97 -5.65
N ARG A 186 -6.93 15.59 -4.39
CA ARG A 186 -6.34 16.40 -3.30
C ARG A 186 -4.84 16.18 -3.14
N ARG A 187 -4.22 15.39 -4.03
CA ARG A 187 -2.81 14.99 -3.98
C ARG A 187 -2.44 14.16 -2.75
N ASN A 188 -3.41 13.52 -2.10
CA ASN A 188 -3.15 12.48 -1.12
C ASN A 188 -3.02 11.13 -1.81
N TYR A 189 -2.31 10.20 -1.18
CA TYR A 189 -2.21 8.84 -1.67
C TYR A 189 -3.57 8.14 -1.63
N LYS A 190 -3.88 7.44 -2.71
CA LYS A 190 -4.85 6.35 -2.75
C LYS A 190 -4.07 5.04 -2.86
N LEU A 191 -4.25 4.20 -1.87
CA LEU A 191 -3.62 2.89 -1.75
C LEU A 191 -4.56 1.79 -2.23
N SER A 192 -4.08 0.91 -3.08
CA SER A 192 -4.74 -0.37 -3.37
C SER A 192 -3.82 -1.52 -2.98
N TRP A 193 -4.32 -2.45 -2.17
CA TRP A 193 -3.66 -3.73 -1.93
C TRP A 193 -4.14 -4.73 -2.97
N ILE A 194 -3.21 -5.46 -3.57
CA ILE A 194 -3.43 -6.41 -4.65
C ILE A 194 -2.75 -7.71 -4.25
N ILE A 195 -3.46 -8.84 -4.35
CA ILE A 195 -2.94 -10.18 -4.04
C ILE A 195 -3.13 -11.04 -5.28
N ASN A 196 -2.04 -11.63 -5.78
CA ASN A 196 -2.03 -12.47 -6.98
C ASN A 196 -2.71 -11.79 -8.19
N GLY A 197 -2.46 -10.50 -8.38
CA GLY A 197 -3.05 -9.69 -9.46
C GLY A 197 -4.50 -9.25 -9.24
N VAL A 198 -5.14 -9.66 -8.15
CA VAL A 198 -6.53 -9.28 -7.83
C VAL A 198 -6.54 -8.21 -6.74
N LYS A 199 -7.20 -7.07 -7.01
CA LYS A 199 -7.37 -5.99 -6.04
C LYS A 199 -8.20 -6.47 -4.84
N ALA A 200 -7.59 -6.51 -3.66
CA ALA A 200 -8.17 -7.04 -2.44
C ALA A 200 -8.80 -5.94 -1.57
N ALA A 201 -8.18 -4.77 -1.49
CA ALA A 201 -8.69 -3.63 -0.73
C ALA A 201 -8.19 -2.30 -1.31
N THR A 202 -8.86 -1.21 -0.97
CA THR A 202 -8.39 0.15 -1.29
C THR A 202 -8.79 1.14 -0.21
N THR A 203 -7.95 2.14 0.01
CA THR A 203 -8.25 3.24 0.93
C THR A 203 -7.59 4.55 0.48
N GLU A 204 -8.16 5.67 0.87
CA GLU A 204 -7.52 6.99 0.70
C GLU A 204 -6.83 7.39 2.01
N LEU A 205 -5.61 7.90 1.87
CA LEU A 205 -4.79 8.36 2.98
C LEU A 205 -4.94 9.87 3.17
N ASN A 206 -4.49 10.37 4.32
CA ASN A 206 -4.54 11.80 4.64
C ASN A 206 -3.25 12.54 4.28
N TYR A 207 -2.37 11.88 3.52
CA TYR A 207 -1.04 12.37 3.18
C TYR A 207 -0.63 11.87 1.79
N GLY A 208 0.35 12.52 1.16
CA GLY A 208 0.74 12.27 -0.23
C GLY A 208 2.25 12.36 -0.47
N ILE A 209 2.64 12.80 -1.68
CA ILE A 209 4.01 12.72 -2.27
C ILE A 209 5.18 13.22 -1.39
N ASN A 210 4.93 14.07 -0.40
CA ASN A 210 5.96 14.52 0.55
C ASN A 210 6.36 13.42 1.55
N ASN A 211 5.59 12.34 1.62
CA ASN A 211 5.84 11.17 2.46
C ASN A 211 6.36 10.06 1.57
N LYS A 212 7.68 9.84 1.63
CA LYS A 212 8.36 8.80 0.85
C LYS A 212 8.68 7.61 1.73
N PHE A 213 8.38 6.42 1.24
CA PHE A 213 8.49 5.18 2.00
C PHE A 213 9.78 4.45 1.72
N LYS A 214 10.36 3.83 2.76
CA LYS A 214 11.26 2.69 2.58
C LYS A 214 10.42 1.43 2.40
N ILE A 215 10.93 0.48 1.60
CA ILE A 215 10.31 -0.83 1.37
C ILE A 215 10.93 -1.81 2.33
N TYR A 216 10.12 -2.65 2.98
CA TYR A 216 10.57 -3.63 3.94
C TYR A 216 10.17 -5.06 3.55
N CYS A 217 11.01 -6.00 3.96
CA CYS A 217 10.70 -7.43 4.04
C CYS A 217 10.98 -7.89 5.47
N SER A 218 10.09 -8.68 6.05
CA SER A 218 10.29 -9.17 7.41
C SER A 218 9.68 -10.55 7.69
N LEU A 219 10.19 -11.16 8.75
CA LEU A 219 9.51 -12.21 9.50
C LEU A 219 9.62 -11.86 10.98
N GLU A 220 8.48 -11.77 11.63
CA GLU A 220 8.37 -11.20 12.97
C GLU A 220 7.42 -12.02 13.84
N ASN A 221 7.75 -12.18 15.12
CA ASN A 221 6.82 -12.75 16.07
C ASN A 221 5.99 -11.60 16.69
N LEU A 222 4.69 -11.51 16.34
CA LEU A 222 3.82 -10.36 16.65
C LEU A 222 2.53 -10.79 17.36
N THR A 223 2.22 -10.17 18.50
CA THR A 223 1.09 -10.57 19.36
C THR A 223 -0.30 -10.43 18.74
N PHE A 224 -0.45 -9.66 17.67
CA PHE A 224 -1.77 -9.44 17.05
C PHE A 224 -2.13 -10.52 16.02
N ILE A 225 -1.13 -11.23 15.44
CA ILE A 225 -1.32 -12.09 14.27
C ILE A 225 -1.76 -13.51 14.63
N GLY A 226 -1.64 -13.91 15.89
CA GLY A 226 -1.95 -15.26 16.36
C GLY A 226 -2.44 -15.28 17.81
N ASP A 227 -2.65 -16.48 18.33
CA ASP A 227 -3.20 -16.74 19.67
C ASP A 227 -2.13 -17.18 20.67
N ASN A 228 -0.95 -17.64 20.22
CA ASN A 228 0.14 -18.04 21.10
C ASN A 228 1.52 -17.74 20.49
N ILE A 229 2.53 -17.57 21.35
CA ILE A 229 3.92 -17.43 20.92
C ILE A 229 4.33 -18.66 20.08
N PRO A 230 5.08 -18.50 18.97
CA PRO A 230 5.44 -19.63 18.14
C PRO A 230 6.21 -20.71 18.90
N LYS A 231 5.81 -21.97 18.75
CA LYS A 231 6.46 -23.12 19.42
C LYS A 231 7.49 -23.83 18.55
N SER A 232 7.54 -23.47 17.28
CA SER A 232 8.50 -23.94 16.29
C SER A 232 9.14 -22.76 15.58
N GLN A 233 10.28 -22.99 14.94
CA GLN A 233 10.87 -22.02 14.04
C GLN A 233 9.91 -21.75 12.87
N ASN A 234 9.70 -20.48 12.54
CA ASN A 234 8.99 -20.07 11.33
C ASN A 234 10.00 -19.54 10.31
N TYR A 235 9.64 -19.56 9.03
CA TYR A 235 10.47 -19.01 7.96
C TYR A 235 9.62 -18.33 6.90
N ALA A 236 10.27 -17.58 6.00
CA ALA A 236 9.68 -17.05 4.78
C ALA A 236 10.76 -16.87 3.72
N ILE A 237 10.37 -16.93 2.45
CA ILE A 237 11.30 -16.78 1.33
C ILE A 237 10.76 -15.71 0.39
N PHE A 238 11.57 -14.71 0.10
CA PHE A 238 11.28 -13.66 -0.87
C PHE A 238 12.13 -13.93 -2.12
N ASP A 239 11.45 -14.05 -3.26
CA ASP A 239 12.06 -14.25 -4.58
C ASP A 239 12.51 -12.92 -5.16
N PHE A 240 11.59 -11.95 -5.23
CA PHE A 240 11.95 -10.60 -5.61
C PHE A 240 11.11 -9.54 -4.92
N VAL A 241 11.65 -8.33 -4.92
CA VAL A 241 10.93 -7.08 -4.71
C VAL A 241 11.05 -6.23 -5.96
N GLU A 242 9.97 -5.59 -6.37
CA GLU A 242 9.95 -4.65 -7.49
C GLU A 242 9.29 -3.33 -7.06
N TYR A 243 9.86 -2.23 -7.51
CA TYR A 243 9.22 -0.92 -7.50
C TYR A 243 9.16 -0.37 -8.92
N SER A 244 7.95 -0.06 -9.39
CA SER A 244 7.74 0.63 -10.66
C SER A 244 7.11 1.99 -10.40
N SER A 245 7.77 3.07 -10.82
CA SER A 245 7.19 4.41 -10.70
C SER A 245 5.99 4.59 -11.63
N LYS A 246 5.05 5.42 -11.16
CA LYS A 246 3.84 5.86 -11.86
C LYS A 246 3.72 7.35 -11.75
#